data_AF-A0A932JFH4-F1
#
_entry.id   AF-A0A932JFH4-F1
#
_cell.length_a   1.000
_cell.length_b   1.000
_cell.length_c   1.000
_cell.angle_alpha   90.00
_cell.angle_beta   90.00
_cell.angle_gamma   90.00
#
_symmetry.space_group_name_H-M   'P 1'
#
loop_
_entity.id
_entity.type
_entity.pdbx_description
1 polymer ?
#
loop_
_entity_poly.entity_id
_entity_poly.type
_entity_poly.pdbx_seq_one_letter_code
_entity_poly.pdbx_strand_id
1 'polypeptide(L)'
;MESTGVYWIVPYEMLEEAGFEVLLVNAKFFKSVPGRKTDVKDCQWIQQLHSYGLLRGSFRPSTDIIELRAYVRQRSRLFESAATQVQLMHKALTQTNIQLNHAISDITGVTGLNIIQAIIKGVKNPKTLADLSVKGGRKNKDLIAKSLEGNFRKEHLFSLEQVYEAYEFFHKQIHRCEEAIEQVLSTLQVEPQLSLPESGDKLETMPSTKKCAKKKQQATGVPIFLTLLKQ
;
A
#
# COMPACT_ATOMS: atom_id res chain seq x y z
N MET A 1 12.97 22.91 15.94
CA MET A 1 12.04 22.12 16.77
C MET A 1 12.34 20.65 16.54
N GLU A 2 12.61 19.87 17.60
CA GLU A 2 12.63 18.41 17.50
C GLU A 2 11.21 17.90 17.70
N SER A 3 10.70 17.10 16.77
CA SER A 3 9.35 16.55 16.85
C SER A 3 9.41 15.04 16.66
N THR A 4 8.75 14.32 17.55
CA THR A 4 8.53 12.88 17.43
C THR A 4 7.19 12.64 16.75
N GLY A 5 7.19 11.98 15.59
CA GLY A 5 5.95 11.63 14.89
C GLY A 5 5.40 12.74 13.98
N VAL A 6 4.11 13.05 14.10
CA VAL A 6 3.34 13.88 13.14
C VAL A 6 3.26 15.35 13.56
N TYR A 7 3.67 15.69 14.78
CA TYR A 7 3.49 17.04 15.35
C TYR A 7 4.27 18.16 14.65
N TRP A 8 5.21 17.85 13.76
CA TRP A 8 5.94 18.86 12.98
C TRP A 8 5.14 19.44 11.82
N ILE A 9 4.06 18.77 11.37
CA ILE A 9 3.32 19.19 10.18
C ILE A 9 2.71 20.58 10.38
N VAL A 10 1.93 20.78 11.45
CA VAL A 10 1.22 22.05 11.69
C VAL A 10 2.19 23.23 11.87
N PRO A 11 3.25 23.14 12.71
CA PRO A 11 4.21 24.23 12.84
C PRO A 11 4.97 24.51 11.54
N TYR A 12 5.24 23.48 10.72
CA TYR A 12 5.86 23.68 9.42
C TYR A 12 4.96 24.48 8.48
N GLU A 13 3.70 24.09 8.36
CA GLU A 13 2.70 24.75 7.49
C GLU A 13 2.48 26.20 7.92
N MET A 14 2.30 26.47 9.21
CA MET A 14 2.13 27.84 9.72
C MET A 14 3.35 28.74 9.46
N LEU A 15 4.56 28.19 9.57
CA LEU A 15 5.79 28.95 9.32
C LEU A 15 6.02 29.18 7.82
N GLU A 16 5.68 28.20 6.98
CA GLU A 16 5.70 28.32 5.52
C GLU A 16 4.72 29.40 5.04
N GLU A 17 3.48 29.40 5.57
CA GLU A 17 2.47 30.44 5.30
C GLU A 17 2.91 31.84 5.77
N ALA A 18 3.65 31.93 6.86
CA ALA A 18 4.23 33.18 7.35
C ALA A 18 5.46 33.65 6.54
N GLY A 19 5.88 32.91 5.52
CA GLY A 19 7.00 33.26 4.63
C GLY A 19 8.39 32.92 5.16
N PHE A 20 8.49 32.06 6.18
CA PHE A 20 9.79 31.58 6.65
C PHE A 20 10.33 30.44 5.77
N GLU A 21 11.64 30.43 5.55
CA GLU A 21 12.32 29.25 5.00
C GLU A 21 12.45 28.18 6.09
N VAL A 22 11.64 27.12 6.00
CA VAL A 22 11.61 26.04 7.00
C VAL A 22 12.35 24.82 6.50
N LEU A 23 13.42 24.45 7.21
CA LEU A 23 14.20 23.24 6.94
C LEU A 23 13.73 22.06 7.79
N LEU A 24 13.18 21.03 7.14
CA LEU A 24 12.85 19.77 7.81
C LEU A 24 14.07 18.85 7.83
N VAL A 25 14.66 18.58 9.01
CA VAL A 25 15.90 17.78 9.10
C VAL A 25 15.60 16.40 9.69
N ASN A 26 16.15 15.35 9.09
CA ASN A 26 16.08 14.00 9.65
C ASN A 26 17.08 13.85 10.81
N ALA A 27 16.60 13.46 11.99
CA ALA A 27 17.40 13.28 13.20
C ALA A 27 18.58 12.30 13.03
N LYS A 28 18.55 11.40 12.04
CA LYS A 28 19.67 10.49 11.75
C LYS A 28 20.93 11.21 11.25
N PHE A 29 20.81 12.41 10.67
CA PHE A 29 21.93 13.10 10.03
C PHE A 29 22.78 13.93 10.99
N PHE A 30 22.31 14.19 12.22
CA PHE A 30 23.11 14.84 13.24
C PHE A 30 23.18 13.97 14.49
N LYS A 31 24.40 13.63 14.90
CA LYS A 31 24.62 12.85 16.12
C LYS A 31 24.55 13.81 17.31
N SER A 32 23.77 13.48 18.32
CA SER A 32 23.74 14.24 19.57
C SER A 32 25.15 14.29 20.19
N VAL A 33 25.52 15.43 20.77
CA VAL A 33 26.80 15.59 21.46
C VAL A 33 26.84 14.59 22.64
N PRO A 34 27.87 13.72 22.74
CA PRO A 34 27.96 12.78 23.84
C PRO A 34 28.13 13.54 25.18
N GLY A 35 27.19 13.36 26.11
CA GLY A 35 27.17 14.05 27.41
C GLY A 35 25.76 14.22 28.00
N ARG A 36 25.63 15.01 29.09
CA ARG A 36 24.34 15.32 29.77
C ARG A 36 23.36 16.01 28.81
N LYS A 37 22.54 15.20 28.14
CA LYS A 37 21.43 15.60 27.26
C LYS A 37 20.36 16.33 28.06
N THR A 38 20.07 17.57 27.69
CA THR A 38 18.90 18.31 28.16
C THR A 38 18.26 18.97 26.95
N ASP A 39 16.93 19.02 26.86
CA ASP A 39 16.22 19.56 25.68
C ASP A 39 16.70 20.96 25.29
N VAL A 40 17.07 21.78 26.29
CA VAL A 40 17.67 23.11 26.10
C VAL A 40 19.01 23.07 25.37
N LYS A 41 19.91 22.15 25.76
CA LYS A 41 21.24 22.02 25.14
C LYS A 41 21.15 21.45 23.74
N ASP A 42 20.21 20.52 23.50
CA ASP A 42 19.97 19.97 22.17
C ASP A 42 19.44 21.05 21.21
N CYS A 43 18.51 21.91 21.66
CA CYS A 43 18.04 23.03 20.86
C CYS A 43 19.17 24.00 20.49
N GLN A 44 20.03 24.35 21.45
CA GLN A 44 21.20 25.21 21.22
C GLN A 44 22.19 24.58 20.23
N TRP A 45 22.43 23.28 20.33
CA TRP A 45 23.29 22.56 19.41
C TRP A 45 22.73 22.55 17.97
N ILE A 46 21.43 22.28 17.82
CA ILE A 46 20.75 22.32 16.51
C ILE A 46 20.80 23.74 15.92
N GLN A 47 20.61 24.77 16.74
CA GLN A 47 20.73 26.17 16.29
C GLN A 47 22.14 26.48 15.77
N GLN A 48 23.19 26.03 16.47
CA GLN A 48 24.58 26.21 16.03
C GLN A 48 24.82 25.51 14.68
N LEU A 49 24.40 24.26 14.54
CA LEU A 49 24.52 23.52 13.28
C LEU A 49 23.79 24.21 12.12
N HIS A 50 22.60 24.76 12.39
CA HIS A 50 21.84 25.53 11.42
C HIS A 50 22.58 26.81 10.99
N SER A 51 23.15 27.56 11.93
CA SER A 51 23.89 28.79 11.65
C SER A 51 25.14 28.56 10.77
N TYR A 52 25.76 27.38 10.87
CA TYR A 52 26.89 26.99 10.04
C TYR A 52 26.49 26.37 8.69
N GLY A 53 25.18 26.22 8.40
CA GLY A 53 24.71 25.57 7.18
C GLY A 53 25.04 24.07 7.11
N LEU A 54 25.32 23.43 8.25
CA LEU A 54 25.68 22.00 8.32
C LEU A 54 24.46 21.08 8.28
N LEU A 55 23.25 21.65 8.38
CA LEU A 55 22.00 20.90 8.32
C LEU A 55 21.50 20.78 6.89
N ARG A 56 21.27 19.53 6.46
CA ARG A 56 20.64 19.25 5.16
C ARG A 56 19.13 19.07 5.34
N GLY A 57 18.36 19.92 4.66
CA GLY A 57 16.92 19.76 4.56
C GLY A 57 16.52 18.44 3.87
N SER A 58 15.48 17.82 4.39
CA SER A 58 14.80 16.66 3.80
C SER A 58 13.87 17.16 2.71
N PHE A 59 13.71 16.38 1.65
CA PHE A 59 12.82 16.72 0.56
C PHE A 59 11.35 16.69 1.02
N ARG A 60 10.67 17.83 0.91
CA ARG A 60 9.21 17.96 1.02
C ARG A 60 8.67 18.29 -0.39
N PRO A 61 7.71 17.52 -0.91
CA PRO A 61 7.05 17.85 -2.17
C PRO A 61 6.25 19.16 -2.07
N SER A 62 5.81 19.69 -3.21
CA SER A 62 4.83 20.78 -3.24
C SER A 62 3.53 20.40 -2.53
N THR A 63 2.78 21.41 -2.09
CA THR A 63 1.51 21.27 -1.36
C THR A 63 0.55 20.32 -2.07
N ASP A 64 0.40 20.41 -3.39
CA ASP A 64 -0.52 19.58 -4.16
C ASP A 64 -0.15 18.09 -4.12
N ILE A 65 1.16 17.78 -4.18
CA ILE A 65 1.65 16.41 -4.08
C ILE A 65 1.49 15.88 -2.64
N ILE A 66 1.58 16.74 -1.63
CA ILE A 66 1.34 16.37 -0.23
C ILE A 66 -0.12 15.98 -0.02
N GLU A 67 -1.05 16.78 -0.55
CA GLU A 67 -2.48 16.48 -0.51
C GLU A 67 -2.78 15.13 -1.16
N LEU A 68 -2.32 14.93 -2.40
CA LEU A 68 -2.50 13.66 -3.12
C LEU A 68 -1.93 12.48 -2.31
N ARG A 69 -0.73 12.65 -1.73
CA ARG A 69 -0.07 11.61 -0.93
C ARG A 69 -0.85 11.29 0.34
N ALA A 70 -1.52 12.26 0.95
CA ALA A 70 -2.37 12.03 2.12
C ALA A 70 -3.54 11.10 1.75
N TYR A 71 -4.25 11.38 0.66
CA TYR A 71 -5.35 10.53 0.19
C TYR A 71 -4.89 9.12 -0.20
N VAL A 72 -3.79 8.99 -0.94
CA VAL A 72 -3.27 7.67 -1.33
C VAL A 72 -2.90 6.82 -0.11
N ARG A 73 -2.25 7.42 0.89
CA ARG A 73 -1.93 6.72 2.15
C ARG A 73 -3.18 6.31 2.91
N GLN A 74 -4.20 7.17 2.94
CA GLN A 74 -5.46 6.85 3.57
C GLN A 74 -6.15 5.67 2.87
N ARG A 75 -6.16 5.65 1.54
CA ARG A 75 -6.67 4.52 0.75
C ARG A 75 -5.95 3.22 1.09
N SER A 76 -4.61 3.22 1.18
CA SER A 76 -3.84 2.03 1.56
C SER A 76 -4.24 1.49 2.94
N ARG A 77 -4.42 2.37 3.94
CA ARG A 77 -4.86 1.96 5.30
C ARG A 77 -6.27 1.37 5.30
N LEU A 78 -7.18 1.93 4.52
CA LEU A 78 -8.54 1.39 4.36
C LEU A 78 -8.50 0.02 3.70
N PHE A 79 -7.62 -0.18 2.71
CA PHE A 79 -7.42 -1.47 2.06
C PHE A 79 -6.87 -2.54 3.02
N GLU A 80 -5.89 -2.18 3.86
CA GLU A 80 -5.37 -3.06 4.91
C GLU A 80 -6.47 -3.45 5.93
N SER A 81 -7.33 -2.49 6.29
CA SER A 81 -8.47 -2.72 7.16
C SER A 81 -9.49 -3.66 6.52
N ALA A 82 -9.80 -3.48 5.23
CA ALA A 82 -10.69 -4.36 4.48
C ALA A 82 -10.13 -5.79 4.37
N ALA A 83 -8.83 -5.93 4.08
CA ALA A 83 -8.16 -7.24 4.03
C ALA A 83 -8.25 -7.99 5.36
N THR A 84 -8.14 -7.26 6.48
CA THR A 84 -8.35 -7.83 7.82
C THR A 84 -9.78 -8.37 7.99
N GLN A 85 -10.80 -7.65 7.47
CA GLN A 85 -12.18 -8.15 7.51
C GLN A 85 -12.35 -9.43 6.68
N VAL A 86 -11.69 -9.54 5.53
CA VAL A 86 -11.72 -10.78 4.73
C VAL A 86 -11.20 -11.99 5.52
N GLN A 87 -10.10 -11.81 6.26
CA GLN A 87 -9.56 -12.85 7.13
C GLN A 87 -10.53 -13.23 8.27
N LEU A 88 -11.21 -12.24 8.85
CA LEU A 88 -12.22 -12.47 9.87
C LEU A 88 -13.47 -13.18 9.32
N MET A 89 -13.88 -12.90 8.07
CA MET A 89 -14.95 -13.64 7.39
C MET A 89 -14.57 -15.11 7.22
N HIS A 90 -13.35 -15.38 6.75
CA HIS A 90 -12.83 -16.75 6.63
C HIS A 90 -12.83 -17.47 7.99
N LYS A 91 -12.42 -16.79 9.07
CA LYS A 91 -12.42 -17.34 10.41
C LYS A 91 -13.83 -17.74 10.85
N ALA A 92 -14.82 -16.85 10.67
CA ALA A 92 -16.20 -17.12 11.05
C ALA A 92 -16.80 -18.31 10.27
N LEU A 93 -16.51 -18.40 8.96
CA LEU A 93 -16.93 -19.54 8.13
C LEU A 93 -16.25 -20.85 8.55
N THR A 94 -14.96 -20.80 8.89
CA THR A 94 -14.25 -22.00 9.36
C THR A 94 -14.81 -22.51 10.69
N GLN A 95 -15.20 -21.60 11.60
CA GLN A 95 -15.82 -21.95 12.87
C GLN A 95 -17.21 -22.58 12.73
N THR A 96 -17.93 -22.29 11.64
CA THR A 96 -19.20 -22.94 11.30
C THR A 96 -19.04 -24.20 10.44
N ASN A 97 -17.81 -24.67 10.22
CA ASN A 97 -17.48 -25.77 9.29
C ASN A 97 -17.90 -25.50 7.83
N ILE A 98 -17.97 -24.23 7.43
CA ILE A 98 -18.21 -23.84 6.05
C ILE A 98 -16.87 -23.63 5.35
N GLN A 99 -16.53 -24.55 4.44
CA GLN A 99 -15.23 -24.60 3.78
C GLN A 99 -15.25 -23.99 2.37
N LEU A 100 -15.73 -22.76 2.26
CA LEU A 100 -15.90 -22.08 0.97
C LEU A 100 -14.58 -21.93 0.19
N ASN A 101 -13.45 -21.84 0.91
CA ASN A 101 -12.10 -21.68 0.35
C ASN A 101 -11.64 -22.87 -0.49
N HIS A 102 -12.19 -24.06 -0.26
CA HIS A 102 -11.87 -25.24 -1.07
C HIS A 102 -12.69 -25.29 -2.36
N ALA A 103 -13.82 -24.57 -2.40
CA ALA A 103 -14.75 -24.59 -3.52
C ALA A 103 -14.61 -23.38 -4.45
N ILE A 104 -14.16 -22.24 -3.92
CA ILE A 104 -14.05 -20.97 -4.65
C ILE A 104 -12.65 -20.42 -4.46
N SER A 105 -12.05 -19.92 -5.55
CA SER A 105 -10.72 -19.32 -5.53
C SER A 105 -10.65 -18.01 -4.74
N ASP A 106 -11.75 -17.26 -4.69
CA ASP A 106 -11.84 -15.96 -4.05
C ASP A 106 -13.20 -15.78 -3.36
N ILE A 107 -13.16 -15.53 -2.05
CA ILE A 107 -14.34 -15.29 -1.20
C ILE A 107 -14.95 -13.89 -1.44
N THR A 108 -14.13 -12.93 -1.86
CA THR A 108 -14.54 -11.55 -2.14
C THR A 108 -15.13 -11.37 -3.53
N GLY A 109 -15.06 -12.41 -4.37
CA GLY A 109 -15.74 -12.44 -5.66
C GLY A 109 -17.26 -12.41 -5.51
N VAL A 110 -17.95 -12.00 -6.58
CA VAL A 110 -19.42 -11.87 -6.64
C VAL A 110 -20.13 -13.12 -6.11
N THR A 111 -19.67 -14.32 -6.47
CA THR A 111 -20.24 -15.58 -5.98
C THR A 111 -20.09 -15.72 -4.46
N GLY A 112 -18.90 -15.46 -3.91
CA GLY A 112 -18.63 -15.63 -2.49
C GLY A 112 -19.45 -14.66 -1.64
N LEU A 113 -19.48 -13.38 -2.03
CA LEU A 113 -20.28 -12.35 -1.38
C LEU A 113 -21.78 -12.66 -1.43
N ASN A 114 -22.31 -13.10 -2.57
CA ASN A 114 -23.73 -13.49 -2.69
C ASN A 114 -24.09 -14.66 -1.76
N ILE A 115 -23.20 -15.65 -1.65
CA ILE A 115 -23.39 -16.80 -0.74
C ILE A 115 -23.36 -16.32 0.72
N ILE A 116 -22.38 -15.50 1.11
CA ILE A 116 -22.27 -14.95 2.47
C ILE A 116 -23.50 -14.13 2.82
N GLN A 117 -23.94 -13.25 1.93
CA GLN A 117 -25.13 -12.44 2.13
C GLN A 117 -26.40 -13.30 2.27
N ALA A 118 -26.51 -14.40 1.51
CA ALA A 118 -27.62 -15.34 1.66
C ALA A 118 -27.58 -16.11 2.99
N ILE A 119 -26.38 -16.47 3.48
CA ILE A 119 -26.19 -17.09 4.79
C ILE A 119 -26.61 -16.12 5.91
N ILE A 120 -26.23 -14.84 5.81
CA ILE A 120 -26.62 -13.79 6.77
C ILE A 120 -28.15 -13.60 6.77
N LYS A 121 -28.80 -13.63 5.59
CA LYS A 121 -30.27 -13.62 5.45
C LYS A 121 -30.97 -14.87 6.00
N GLY A 122 -30.23 -15.86 6.48
CA GLY A 122 -30.76 -17.06 7.12
C GLY A 122 -31.02 -18.24 6.17
N VAL A 123 -30.56 -18.17 4.91
CA VAL A 123 -30.65 -19.29 3.97
C VAL A 123 -29.61 -20.35 4.34
N LYS A 124 -30.09 -21.55 4.70
CA LYS A 124 -29.24 -22.66 5.17
C LYS A 124 -29.15 -23.83 4.21
N ASN A 125 -29.99 -23.86 3.17
CA ASN A 125 -30.02 -24.99 2.24
C ASN A 125 -28.80 -24.92 1.29
N PRO A 126 -27.89 -25.91 1.31
CA PRO A 126 -26.66 -25.88 0.52
C PRO A 126 -26.91 -25.82 -0.99
N LYS A 127 -28.01 -26.45 -1.46
CA LYS A 127 -28.37 -26.46 -2.88
C LYS A 127 -28.78 -25.07 -3.38
N THR A 128 -29.60 -24.36 -2.60
CA THR A 128 -30.02 -22.99 -2.95
C THR A 128 -28.86 -22.01 -2.93
N LEU A 129 -27.90 -22.21 -2.02
CA LEU A 129 -26.69 -21.40 -1.97
C LEU A 129 -25.76 -21.70 -3.15
N ALA A 130 -25.60 -22.96 -3.55
CA ALA A 130 -24.80 -23.35 -4.72
C ALA A 130 -25.37 -22.80 -6.04
N ASP A 131 -26.69 -22.60 -6.12
CA ASP A 131 -27.34 -22.00 -7.28
C ASP A 131 -27.07 -20.50 -7.45
N LEU A 132 -26.64 -19.81 -6.39
CA LEU A 132 -26.20 -18.40 -6.46
C LEU A 132 -24.82 -18.25 -7.11
N SER A 133 -24.13 -19.36 -7.42
CA SER A 133 -22.86 -19.32 -8.13
C SER A 133 -23.03 -18.94 -9.60
N VAL A 134 -22.44 -17.80 -9.96
CA VAL A 134 -22.53 -17.21 -11.31
C VAL A 134 -21.61 -17.94 -12.31
N LYS A 135 -20.50 -18.55 -11.83
CA LYS A 135 -19.49 -19.18 -12.67
C LYS A 135 -19.21 -20.61 -12.22
N GLY A 136 -19.76 -21.59 -12.93
CA GLY A 136 -19.40 -22.99 -12.75
C GLY A 136 -20.35 -23.99 -13.40
N GLY A 137 -19.79 -25.07 -13.97
CA GLY A 137 -20.57 -26.23 -14.40
C GLY A 137 -21.13 -27.02 -13.23
N ARG A 138 -21.99 -28.02 -13.51
CA ARG A 138 -22.71 -28.82 -12.48
C ARG A 138 -21.80 -29.41 -11.40
N LYS A 139 -20.60 -29.89 -11.78
CA LYS A 139 -19.59 -30.44 -10.86
C LYS A 139 -19.10 -29.43 -9.82
N ASN A 140 -19.00 -28.15 -10.17
CA ASN A 140 -18.61 -27.10 -9.23
C ASN A 140 -19.74 -26.79 -8.25
N LYS A 141 -21.00 -26.83 -8.69
CA LYS A 141 -22.16 -26.65 -7.81
C LYS A 141 -22.26 -27.75 -6.76
N ASP A 142 -22.01 -29.00 -7.14
CA ASP A 142 -22.01 -30.13 -6.21
C ASP A 142 -20.88 -30.00 -5.16
N LEU A 143 -19.71 -29.53 -5.59
CA LEU A 143 -18.58 -29.28 -4.69
C LEU A 143 -18.87 -28.12 -3.74
N ILE A 144 -19.43 -27.01 -4.24
CA ILE A 144 -19.88 -25.88 -3.40
C ILE A 144 -20.94 -26.33 -2.40
N ALA A 145 -21.93 -27.12 -2.82
CA ALA A 145 -22.96 -27.63 -1.92
C ALA A 145 -22.36 -28.47 -0.79
N LYS A 146 -21.40 -29.35 -1.07
CA LYS A 146 -20.68 -30.13 -0.05
C LYS A 146 -19.89 -29.23 0.91
N SER A 147 -19.22 -28.20 0.39
CA SER A 147 -18.45 -27.26 1.20
C SER A 147 -19.30 -26.35 2.10
N LEU A 148 -20.61 -26.28 1.87
CA LEU A 148 -21.58 -25.51 2.64
C LEU A 148 -22.28 -26.34 3.73
N GLU A 149 -21.90 -27.61 3.90
CA GLU A 149 -22.41 -28.48 4.97
C GLU A 149 -21.74 -28.10 6.31
N GLY A 150 -22.40 -27.23 7.07
CA GLY A 150 -21.87 -26.68 8.31
C GLY A 150 -22.89 -26.49 9.43
N ASN A 151 -22.38 -26.14 10.61
CA ASN A 151 -23.18 -25.78 11.78
C ASN A 151 -23.40 -24.26 11.86
N PHE A 152 -24.65 -23.84 11.65
CA PHE A 152 -25.07 -22.44 11.68
C PHE A 152 -25.36 -21.95 13.11
N ARG A 153 -24.32 -21.96 13.97
CA ARG A 153 -24.42 -21.42 15.33
C ARG A 153 -24.60 -19.89 15.29
N LYS A 154 -25.40 -19.36 16.22
CA LYS A 154 -25.81 -17.95 16.23
C LYS A 154 -24.65 -17.00 16.50
N GLU A 155 -23.70 -17.41 17.34
CA GLU A 155 -22.54 -16.61 17.75
C GLU A 155 -21.62 -16.32 16.55
N HIS A 156 -21.36 -17.33 15.73
CA HIS A 156 -20.51 -17.20 14.54
C HIS A 156 -21.23 -16.46 13.41
N LEU A 157 -22.55 -16.64 13.27
CA LEU A 157 -23.35 -15.88 12.30
C LEU A 157 -23.38 -14.39 12.64
N PHE A 158 -23.54 -14.05 13.92
CA PHE A 158 -23.47 -12.66 14.38
C PHE A 158 -22.09 -12.05 14.09
N SER A 159 -21.01 -12.78 14.38
CA SER A 159 -19.67 -12.32 14.03
C SER A 159 -19.47 -12.16 12.52
N LEU A 160 -20.04 -13.05 11.70
CA LEU A 160 -19.94 -12.98 10.24
C LEU A 160 -20.67 -11.75 9.69
N GLU A 161 -21.87 -11.45 10.22
CA GLU A 161 -22.66 -10.27 9.87
C GLU A 161 -21.90 -8.98 10.15
N GLN A 162 -21.37 -8.80 11.37
CA GLN A 162 -20.60 -7.60 11.74
C GLN A 162 -19.37 -7.38 10.86
N VAL A 163 -18.64 -8.46 10.55
CA VAL A 163 -17.43 -8.39 9.73
C VAL A 163 -17.79 -8.08 8.28
N TYR A 164 -18.89 -8.65 7.76
CA TYR A 164 -19.38 -8.38 6.41
C TYR A 164 -19.82 -6.92 6.27
N GLU A 165 -20.55 -6.37 7.25
CA GLU A 165 -20.92 -4.96 7.28
C GLU A 165 -19.68 -4.04 7.33
N ALA A 166 -18.68 -4.38 8.14
CA ALA A 166 -17.43 -3.63 8.21
C ALA A 166 -16.67 -3.67 6.87
N TYR A 167 -16.66 -4.81 6.20
CA TYR A 167 -16.07 -4.96 4.86
C TYR A 167 -16.76 -4.05 3.84
N GLU A 168 -18.11 -4.05 3.78
CA GLU A 168 -18.85 -3.15 2.90
C GLU A 168 -18.59 -1.67 3.24
N PHE A 169 -18.50 -1.32 4.52
CA PHE A 169 -18.16 0.02 4.96
C PHE A 169 -16.79 0.45 4.45
N PHE A 170 -15.75 -0.37 4.63
CA PHE A 170 -14.41 -0.01 4.14
C PHE A 170 -14.38 0.14 2.63
N HIS A 171 -15.07 -0.72 1.87
CA HIS A 171 -15.18 -0.57 0.42
C HIS A 171 -15.84 0.74 -0.01
N LYS A 172 -16.92 1.16 0.67
CA LYS A 172 -17.54 2.48 0.44
C LYS A 172 -16.57 3.61 0.71
N GLN A 173 -15.79 3.52 1.80
CA GLN A 173 -14.81 4.54 2.14
C GLN A 173 -13.62 4.58 1.16
N ILE A 174 -13.18 3.43 0.65
CA ILE A 174 -12.16 3.33 -0.40
C ILE A 174 -12.64 4.07 -1.65
N HIS A 175 -13.88 3.83 -2.10
CA HIS A 175 -14.45 4.51 -3.26
C HIS A 175 -14.47 6.04 -3.08
N ARG A 176 -14.86 6.53 -1.90
CA ARG A 176 -14.82 7.97 -1.59
C ARG A 176 -13.41 8.55 -1.62
N CYS A 177 -12.41 7.79 -1.19
CA CYS A 177 -11.01 8.20 -1.32
C CYS A 177 -10.56 8.22 -2.79
N GLU A 178 -11.04 7.30 -3.62
CA GLU A 178 -10.71 7.25 -5.05
C GLU A 178 -11.32 8.43 -5.81
N GLU A 179 -12.58 8.80 -5.51
CA GLU A 179 -13.22 10.01 -6.02
C GLU A 179 -12.42 11.28 -5.66
N ALA A 180 -11.97 11.39 -4.41
CA ALA A 180 -11.15 12.53 -3.97
C ALA A 180 -9.78 12.56 -4.68
N ILE A 181 -9.16 11.41 -4.89
CA ILE A 181 -7.90 11.29 -5.64
C ILE A 181 -8.10 11.75 -7.09
N GLU A 182 -9.19 11.34 -7.74
CA GLU A 182 -9.52 11.72 -9.11
C GLU A 182 -9.73 13.25 -9.25
N GLN A 183 -10.36 13.88 -8.26
CA GLN A 183 -10.53 15.34 -8.22
C GLN A 183 -9.19 16.07 -8.12
N VAL A 184 -8.29 15.63 -7.24
CA VAL A 184 -6.94 16.24 -7.13
C VAL A 184 -6.13 16.03 -8.40
N LEU A 185 -6.18 14.83 -8.98
CA LEU A 185 -5.45 14.53 -10.23
C LEU A 185 -5.96 15.34 -11.41
N SER A 186 -7.28 15.55 -11.53
CA SER A 186 -7.82 16.39 -12.61
C SER A 186 -7.38 17.84 -12.49
N THR A 187 -7.24 18.37 -11.27
CA THR A 187 -6.68 19.70 -11.02
C THR A 187 -5.21 19.80 -11.44
N LEU A 188 -4.42 18.77 -11.14
CA LEU A 188 -3.00 18.70 -11.48
C LEU A 188 -2.71 18.52 -12.98
N GLN A 189 -3.60 17.86 -13.73
CA GLN A 189 -3.42 17.62 -15.17
C GLN A 189 -3.64 18.87 -16.05
N VAL A 190 -4.17 19.96 -15.49
CA VAL A 190 -4.45 21.20 -16.24
C VAL A 190 -3.20 22.06 -16.46
N GLU A 191 -2.03 21.72 -15.89
CA GLU A 191 -0.75 22.35 -16.24
C GLU A 191 0.15 21.49 -17.14
N PRO A 192 -0.12 21.36 -18.46
CA PRO A 192 0.88 20.91 -19.40
C PRO A 192 1.65 22.13 -19.93
N GLN A 193 2.66 22.60 -19.18
CA GLN A 193 3.77 23.35 -19.77
C GLN A 193 5.11 22.85 -19.22
N LEU A 194 5.40 21.58 -19.49
CA LEU A 194 6.79 21.15 -19.57
C LEU A 194 7.24 21.27 -21.03
N SER A 195 7.62 22.48 -21.45
CA SER A 195 8.49 22.62 -22.62
C SER A 195 9.85 22.04 -22.23
N LEU A 196 10.11 20.79 -22.65
CA LEU A 196 11.47 20.27 -22.69
C LEU A 196 12.31 21.28 -23.49
N PRO A 197 13.46 21.76 -22.99
CA PRO A 197 14.32 22.61 -23.78
C PRO A 197 14.74 21.81 -25.01
N GLU A 198 14.41 22.33 -26.20
CA GLU A 198 14.91 21.78 -27.46
C GLU A 198 16.43 21.77 -27.38
N SER A 199 17.01 20.57 -27.31
CA SER A 199 18.44 20.33 -27.35
C SER A 199 18.97 20.68 -28.75
N GLY A 200 19.22 21.97 -28.98
CA GLY A 200 20.02 22.46 -30.08
C GLY A 200 21.47 22.57 -29.64
N ASP A 201 22.19 21.46 -29.55
CA ASP A 201 23.65 21.48 -29.59
C ASP A 201 24.17 20.39 -30.51
N LYS A 202 24.93 20.85 -31.50
CA LYS A 202 25.45 20.07 -32.61
C LYS A 202 26.48 19.07 -32.08
N LEU A 203 26.20 17.78 -32.24
CA LEU A 203 27.25 16.76 -32.19
C LEU A 203 28.15 16.93 -33.41
N GLU A 204 29.27 17.64 -33.22
CA GLU A 204 30.40 17.56 -34.12
C GLU A 204 30.91 16.11 -34.16
N THR A 205 30.82 15.52 -35.34
CA THR A 205 31.34 14.19 -35.64
C THR A 205 32.83 14.30 -35.94
N MET A 206 33.64 13.52 -35.23
CA MET A 206 35.05 13.27 -35.55
C MET A 206 35.31 11.76 -35.73
N PRO A 207 36.32 11.37 -36.51
CA PRO A 207 36.13 10.42 -37.59
C PRO A 207 36.52 8.98 -37.25
N SER A 208 35.91 8.06 -38.00
CA SER A 208 36.21 6.63 -38.03
C SER A 208 37.63 6.35 -38.54
N THR A 209 38.42 5.59 -37.79
CA THR A 209 39.49 4.75 -38.36
C THR A 209 39.48 3.34 -37.76
N LYS A 210 39.30 2.37 -38.66
CA LYS A 210 39.33 0.92 -38.46
C LYS A 210 40.76 0.41 -38.16
N LYS A 211 40.90 -0.62 -37.30
CA LYS A 211 41.36 -1.99 -37.70
C LYS A 211 41.69 -2.92 -36.52
N CYS A 212 41.30 -4.19 -36.70
CA CYS A 212 41.92 -5.47 -36.26
C CYS A 212 41.99 -5.79 -34.75
N ALA A 213 41.76 -7.01 -34.25
CA ALA A 213 41.71 -8.33 -34.89
C ALA A 213 40.86 -9.34 -34.06
N LYS A 214 40.36 -10.37 -34.75
CA LYS A 214 39.64 -11.53 -34.20
C LYS A 214 40.58 -12.48 -33.45
N LYS A 215 40.10 -13.11 -32.36
CA LYS A 215 40.33 -14.55 -32.11
C LYS A 215 39.20 -15.21 -31.31
N LYS A 216 38.70 -16.30 -31.91
CA LYS A 216 37.89 -17.46 -31.44
C LYS A 216 38.38 -18.01 -30.08
N GLN A 217 37.69 -18.80 -29.24
CA GLN A 217 36.46 -19.62 -29.30
C GLN A 217 36.18 -20.21 -27.87
N GLN A 218 34.91 -20.52 -27.59
CA GLN A 218 34.36 -21.69 -26.85
C GLN A 218 34.81 -22.04 -25.40
N ALA A 219 33.84 -22.18 -24.48
CA ALA A 219 33.34 -23.49 -24.00
C ALA A 219 32.45 -23.38 -22.72
N THR A 220 31.24 -23.94 -22.84
CA THR A 220 30.49 -24.80 -21.87
C THR A 220 30.13 -24.38 -20.43
N GLY A 221 28.87 -24.66 -20.06
CA GLY A 221 28.25 -24.53 -18.73
C GLY A 221 28.89 -25.41 -17.63
N VAL A 222 28.53 -25.30 -16.35
CA VAL A 222 27.26 -25.65 -15.66
C VAL A 222 27.38 -25.10 -14.20
N PRO A 223 26.29 -24.84 -13.44
CA PRO A 223 26.31 -24.04 -12.22
C PRO A 223 26.67 -24.84 -10.96
N ILE A 224 27.22 -24.15 -9.95
CA ILE A 224 27.59 -24.75 -8.65
C ILE A 224 26.54 -24.36 -7.59
N PHE A 225 25.86 -25.38 -7.08
CA PHE A 225 25.06 -25.37 -5.86
C PHE A 225 25.60 -26.53 -4.98
N LEU A 226 26.19 -26.24 -3.82
CA LEU A 226 26.21 -27.11 -2.61
C LEU A 226 26.88 -26.33 -1.45
N THR A 227 26.15 -25.82 -0.46
CA THR A 227 25.77 -26.42 0.85
C THR A 227 26.91 -26.70 1.86
N LEU A 228 26.64 -26.26 3.09
CA LEU A 228 27.09 -26.71 4.43
C LEU A 228 28.30 -26.03 5.09
N LEU A 229 28.02 -25.32 6.20
CA LEU A 229 28.58 -25.68 7.51
C LEU A 229 27.74 -25.07 8.66
N LYS A 230 27.24 -25.97 9.52
CA LYS A 230 26.79 -25.73 10.90
C LYS A 230 27.99 -25.39 11.79
N GLN A 231 27.82 -24.41 12.67
CA GLN A 231 28.13 -24.51 14.10
C GLN A 231 27.04 -23.75 14.86
#